data_AF-A0A4U0XI97-F1
#
_entry.id   AF-A0A4U0XI97-F1
#
_cell.length_a   1.000
_cell.length_b   1.000
_cell.length_c   1.000
_cell.angle_alpha   90.00
_cell.angle_beta   90.00
_cell.angle_gamma   90.00
#
_symmetry.space_group_name_H-M   'P 1'
#
loop_
_entity.id
_entity.type
_entity.pdbx_description
1 polymer ?
#
loop_
_entity_poly.entity_id
_entity_poly.type
_entity_poly.pdbx_seq_one_letter_code
_entity_poly.pdbx_strand_id
1 'polypeptide(L)'
;MRDQGCVRVKGVDVVDVIIPDWMRSEQGLQEELSALSHALPLDSVRLVYPLPDPATGIPRDVVIERLININFSFDKVKKEWTVGDRLIPGTNIIIPWPPKADPIYEDYQDDTLRITVEEQTFRPFLLHPPMPLTIIDELRNKYSKFRTRHDWEYVEKKELEDAKVEKRKELAKGMRTPLQELAEVRRQKRVEEGEKELSEEQLARIGEVIARERGKAVGVVKGIAR
;
A
#
# COMPACT_ATOMS: atom_id res chain seq x y z
N MET A 1 -12.50 9.10 -21.79
CA MET A 1 -12.04 10.50 -21.94
C MET A 1 -11.05 10.90 -20.85
N ARG A 2 -11.38 10.73 -19.56
CA ARG A 2 -10.39 10.93 -18.47
C ARG A 2 -9.12 10.09 -18.69
N ASP A 3 -9.28 8.84 -19.12
CA ASP A 3 -8.16 7.93 -19.36
C ASP A 3 -7.29 8.30 -20.56
N GLN A 4 -7.80 9.13 -21.48
CA GLN A 4 -7.08 9.61 -22.66
C GLN A 4 -6.44 10.99 -22.43
N GLY A 5 -6.69 11.64 -21.29
CA GLY A 5 -6.17 12.97 -20.99
C GLY A 5 -6.70 14.07 -21.91
N CYS A 6 -7.93 13.92 -22.44
CA CYS A 6 -8.54 14.89 -23.36
C CYS A 6 -9.82 15.52 -22.80
N VAL A 7 -10.16 16.71 -23.27
CA VAL A 7 -11.36 17.49 -22.92
C VAL A 7 -12.09 17.92 -24.19
N ARG A 8 -13.42 17.86 -24.18
CA ARG A 8 -14.25 18.41 -25.26
C ARG A 8 -14.83 19.75 -24.82
N VAL A 9 -14.61 20.79 -25.63
CA VAL A 9 -15.16 22.12 -25.38
C VAL A 9 -16.21 22.42 -26.46
N LYS A 10 -17.43 22.77 -26.06
CA LYS A 10 -18.53 23.02 -27.00
C LYS A 10 -18.22 24.22 -27.88
N GLY A 11 -18.32 24.04 -29.20
CA GLY A 11 -18.14 25.11 -30.19
C GLY A 11 -16.68 25.47 -30.49
N VAL A 12 -15.71 24.74 -29.93
CA VAL A 12 -14.29 24.87 -30.24
C VAL A 12 -13.84 23.62 -30.99
N ASP A 13 -12.93 23.80 -31.95
CA ASP A 13 -12.35 22.72 -32.77
C ASP A 13 -13.44 21.82 -33.37
N VAL A 14 -14.38 22.44 -34.08
CA VAL A 14 -15.53 21.77 -34.68
C VAL A 14 -15.08 21.12 -35.98
N VAL A 15 -15.28 19.80 -36.07
CA VAL A 15 -14.92 19.00 -37.24
C VAL A 15 -16.18 18.31 -37.77
N ASP A 16 -16.30 18.26 -39.09
CA ASP A 16 -17.37 17.52 -39.74
C ASP A 16 -17.07 16.02 -39.69
N VAL A 17 -17.95 15.28 -39.02
CA VAL A 17 -17.87 13.83 -38.89
C VAL A 17 -18.93 13.20 -39.78
N ILE A 18 -18.51 12.25 -40.61
CA ILE A 18 -19.41 11.45 -41.44
C ILE A 18 -20.13 10.45 -40.54
N ILE A 19 -21.46 10.49 -40.53
CA ILE A 19 -22.29 9.55 -39.77
C ILE A 19 -22.48 8.27 -40.60
N PRO A 20 -22.05 7.09 -40.09
CA PRO A 20 -22.27 5.82 -40.76
C PRO A 20 -23.76 5.54 -41.02
N ASP A 21 -24.06 4.90 -42.15
CA ASP A 21 -25.44 4.68 -42.61
C ASP A 21 -26.33 3.94 -41.60
N TRP A 22 -25.77 2.99 -40.83
CA TRP A 22 -26.49 2.24 -39.81
C TRP A 22 -26.97 3.11 -38.64
N MET A 23 -26.17 4.10 -38.22
CA MET A 23 -26.54 5.03 -37.16
C MET A 23 -27.59 6.04 -37.66
N ARG A 24 -27.47 6.40 -38.95
CA ARG A 24 -28.37 7.34 -39.62
C ARG A 24 -29.79 6.79 -39.71
N SER A 25 -29.94 5.51 -40.07
CA SER A 25 -31.24 4.83 -40.14
C SER A 25 -31.88 4.60 -38.77
N GLU A 26 -31.09 4.24 -37.74
CA GLU A 26 -31.60 4.04 -36.37
C GLU A 26 -32.09 5.34 -35.72
N GLN A 27 -31.38 6.45 -35.92
CA GLN A 27 -31.70 7.75 -35.32
C GLN A 27 -32.66 8.59 -36.18
N GLY A 28 -33.04 8.11 -37.36
CA GLY A 28 -33.91 8.84 -38.30
C GLY A 28 -33.28 10.13 -38.83
N LEU A 29 -31.95 10.23 -38.84
CA LEU A 29 -31.24 11.41 -39.32
C LEU A 29 -31.25 11.42 -40.85
N GLN A 30 -31.38 12.59 -41.47
CA GLN A 30 -31.26 12.74 -42.92
C GLN A 30 -29.86 13.19 -43.36
N GLU A 31 -29.14 13.88 -42.48
CA GLU A 31 -27.83 14.46 -42.76
C GLU A 31 -26.72 13.39 -42.68
N GLU A 32 -25.83 13.40 -43.68
CA GLU A 32 -24.65 12.53 -43.73
C GLU A 32 -23.48 13.06 -42.90
N LEU A 33 -23.41 14.38 -42.76
CA LEU A 33 -22.35 15.08 -42.03
C LEU A 33 -22.92 15.69 -40.76
N SER A 34 -22.17 15.59 -39.67
CA SER A 34 -22.49 16.25 -38.41
C SER A 34 -21.29 16.99 -37.86
N ALA A 35 -21.49 18.26 -37.52
CA ALA A 35 -20.49 19.12 -36.92
C ALA A 35 -20.39 18.80 -35.42
N LEU A 36 -19.28 18.18 -35.00
CA LEU A 36 -19.02 17.81 -33.62
C LEU A 36 -17.73 18.46 -33.11
N SER A 37 -17.74 18.93 -31.86
CA SER A 37 -16.52 19.42 -31.21
C SER A 37 -15.55 18.26 -30.96
N HIS A 38 -14.35 18.39 -31.51
CA HIS A 38 -13.27 17.44 -31.33
C HIS A 38 -12.71 17.51 -29.90
N ALA A 39 -12.03 16.43 -29.48
CA ALA A 39 -11.44 16.36 -28.15
C ALA A 39 -10.01 16.90 -28.19
N LEU A 40 -9.73 17.91 -27.36
CA LEU A 40 -8.42 18.53 -27.24
C LEU A 40 -7.61 17.89 -26.11
N PRO A 41 -6.28 17.71 -26.24
CA PRO A 41 -5.45 17.23 -25.14
C PRO A 41 -5.45 18.26 -24.00
N LEU A 42 -5.45 17.78 -22.75
CA LEU A 42 -5.55 18.65 -21.56
C LEU A 42 -4.42 19.69 -21.51
N ASP A 43 -3.22 19.34 -21.99
CA ASP A 43 -2.05 20.23 -22.05
C ASP A 43 -2.23 21.43 -22.99
N SER A 44 -3.15 21.36 -23.96
CA SER A 44 -3.44 22.46 -24.89
C SER A 44 -4.40 23.49 -24.32
N VAL A 45 -5.02 23.21 -23.17
CA VAL A 45 -6.04 24.07 -22.55
C VAL A 45 -5.52 24.63 -21.23
N ARG A 46 -6.00 25.81 -20.83
CA ARG A 46 -5.67 26.44 -19.54
C ARG A 46 -6.95 26.86 -18.83
N LEU A 47 -6.90 26.88 -17.49
CA LEU A 47 -8.04 27.31 -16.68
C LEU A 47 -8.14 28.84 -16.71
N VAL A 48 -9.34 29.36 -16.90
CA VAL A 48 -9.65 30.78 -16.74
C VAL A 48 -10.46 30.94 -15.46
N TYR A 49 -10.06 31.90 -14.61
CA TYR A 49 -10.77 32.20 -13.38
C TYR A 49 -10.70 33.71 -13.07
N PRO A 50 -11.80 34.32 -12.61
CA PRO A 50 -11.82 35.73 -12.24
C PRO A 50 -11.05 35.96 -10.94
N LEU A 51 -9.97 36.75 -11.00
CA LEU A 51 -9.19 37.16 -9.84
C LEU A 51 -9.29 38.68 -9.63
N PRO A 52 -9.37 39.17 -8.39
CA PRO A 52 -9.36 40.61 -8.12
C PRO A 52 -7.99 41.20 -8.47
N ASP A 53 -8.00 42.26 -9.27
CA ASP A 53 -6.80 43.03 -9.57
C ASP A 53 -6.26 43.69 -8.28
N PRO A 54 -4.99 43.53 -7.91
CA PRO A 54 -4.45 44.07 -6.66
C PRO A 54 -4.56 45.60 -6.54
N ALA A 55 -4.56 46.34 -7.66
CA ALA A 55 -4.65 47.79 -7.65
C ALA A 55 -6.09 48.31 -7.57
N THR A 56 -7.02 47.65 -8.26
CA THR A 56 -8.40 48.14 -8.43
C THR A 56 -9.43 47.36 -7.62
N GLY A 57 -9.11 46.14 -7.18
CA GLY A 57 -10.02 45.23 -6.48
C GLY A 57 -11.13 44.64 -7.36
N ILE A 58 -11.18 45.00 -8.65
CA ILE A 58 -12.21 44.54 -9.58
C ILE A 58 -11.81 43.16 -10.11
N PRO A 59 -12.73 42.16 -10.11
CA PRO A 59 -12.44 40.85 -10.65
C PRO A 59 -12.23 40.93 -12.17
N ARG A 60 -11.13 40.36 -12.65
CA ARG A 60 -10.82 40.21 -14.08
C ARG A 60 -10.50 38.76 -14.38
N ASP A 61 -10.91 38.31 -15.56
CA ASP A 61 -10.61 36.96 -16.02
C ASP A 61 -9.12 36.82 -16.31
N VAL A 62 -8.48 35.88 -15.62
CA VAL A 62 -7.05 35.60 -15.77
C VAL A 62 -6.87 34.14 -16.21
N VAL A 63 -5.92 33.94 -17.13
CA VAL A 63 -5.48 32.60 -17.55
C VAL A 63 -4.47 32.08 -16.54
N ILE A 64 -4.73 30.90 -15.99
CA ILE A 64 -3.88 30.26 -14.99
C ILE A 64 -2.96 29.27 -15.68
N GLU A 65 -1.66 29.48 -15.52
CA GLU A 65 -0.63 28.67 -16.17
C GLU A 65 -0.50 27.27 -15.55
N ARG A 66 -0.54 27.19 -14.21
CA ARG A 66 -0.31 25.94 -13.46
C ARG A 66 -1.20 25.87 -12.22
N LEU A 67 -1.60 24.67 -11.85
CA LEU A 67 -2.32 24.36 -10.62
C LEU A 67 -1.65 23.22 -9.86
N ILE A 68 -1.72 23.26 -8.54
CA ILE A 68 -1.28 22.20 -7.63
C ILE A 68 -2.49 21.74 -6.83
N ASN A 69 -2.62 20.43 -6.59
CA ASN A 69 -3.63 19.89 -5.70
C ASN A 69 -3.06 19.79 -4.27
N ILE A 70 -3.75 20.39 -3.29
CA ILE A 70 -3.38 20.36 -1.87
C ILE A 70 -4.55 19.80 -1.05
N ASN A 71 -4.33 19.47 0.23
CA ASN A 71 -5.38 18.99 1.15
C ASN A 71 -6.17 17.76 0.69
N PHE A 72 -5.61 16.92 -0.18
CA PHE A 72 -6.22 15.65 -0.54
C PHE A 72 -5.84 14.58 0.50
N SER A 73 -6.85 13.87 0.99
CA SER A 73 -6.72 12.78 1.95
C SER A 73 -7.54 11.58 1.49
N PHE A 74 -7.19 10.39 1.97
CA PHE A 74 -7.92 9.18 1.64
C PHE A 74 -9.02 8.90 2.66
N ASP A 75 -10.28 8.92 2.24
CA ASP A 75 -11.40 8.54 3.06
C ASP A 75 -11.52 7.00 3.09
N LYS A 76 -11.22 6.41 4.24
CA LYS A 76 -11.23 4.94 4.42
C LYS A 76 -12.64 4.34 4.35
N VAL A 77 -13.67 5.11 4.69
CA VAL A 77 -15.06 4.62 4.73
C VAL A 77 -15.61 4.54 3.32
N LYS A 78 -15.45 5.62 2.55
CA LYS A 78 -15.86 5.68 1.14
C LYS A 78 -14.89 4.96 0.20
N LYS A 79 -13.67 4.67 0.66
CA LYS A 79 -12.55 4.14 -0.13
C LYS A 79 -12.19 5.01 -1.33
N GLU A 80 -12.36 6.32 -1.18
CA GLU A 80 -12.11 7.31 -2.22
C GLU A 80 -11.14 8.37 -1.73
N TRP A 81 -10.35 8.92 -2.64
CA TRP A 81 -9.57 10.12 -2.36
C TRP A 81 -10.47 11.34 -2.37
N THR A 82 -10.37 12.18 -1.34
CA THR A 82 -11.02 13.49 -1.37
C THR A 82 -10.46 14.30 -2.52
N VAL A 83 -11.31 15.09 -3.17
CA VAL A 83 -10.95 15.85 -4.38
C VAL A 83 -9.77 16.82 -4.16
N GLY A 84 -9.59 17.31 -2.92
CA GLY A 84 -8.57 18.28 -2.55
C GLY A 84 -8.87 19.68 -3.08
N ASP A 85 -8.02 20.64 -2.74
CA ASP A 85 -8.14 22.04 -3.13
C ASP A 85 -7.14 22.38 -4.24
N ARG A 86 -7.55 23.23 -5.19
CA ARG A 86 -6.68 23.67 -6.28
C ARG A 86 -5.99 24.97 -5.90
N LEU A 87 -4.67 24.96 -5.78
CA LEU A 87 -3.85 26.12 -5.46
C LEU A 87 -3.09 26.62 -6.69
N ILE A 88 -3.06 27.94 -6.89
CA ILE A 88 -2.17 28.57 -7.88
C ILE A 88 -0.77 28.72 -7.26
N PRO A 89 0.27 28.06 -7.78
CA PRO A 89 1.62 28.13 -7.21
C PRO A 89 2.17 29.57 -7.22
N GLY A 90 2.89 29.94 -6.17
CA GLY A 90 3.40 31.30 -5.98
C GLY A 90 2.39 32.29 -5.41
N THR A 91 1.11 31.90 -5.30
CA THR A 91 0.09 32.65 -4.59
C THR A 91 -0.59 31.77 -3.53
N ASN A 92 -1.28 32.38 -2.57
CA ASN A 92 -2.09 31.66 -1.58
C ASN A 92 -3.58 31.61 -1.99
N ILE A 93 -3.86 31.67 -3.30
CA ILE A 93 -5.23 31.70 -3.83
C ILE A 93 -5.67 30.29 -4.15
N ILE A 94 -6.73 29.85 -3.46
CA ILE A 94 -7.38 28.57 -3.68
C ILE A 94 -8.56 28.76 -4.63
N ILE A 95 -8.63 27.94 -5.67
CA ILE A 95 -9.72 27.92 -6.63
C ILE A 95 -10.68 26.78 -6.31
N PRO A 96 -11.95 27.08 -6.00
CA PRO A 96 -12.95 26.05 -5.72
C PRO A 96 -13.22 25.20 -6.96
N TRP A 97 -13.62 23.94 -6.76
CA TRP A 97 -14.10 23.12 -7.87
C TRP A 97 -15.45 23.65 -8.39
N PRO A 98 -15.72 23.52 -9.70
CA PRO A 98 -17.03 23.84 -10.23
C PRO A 98 -18.09 22.91 -9.58
N PRO A 99 -19.32 23.39 -9.36
CA PRO A 99 -20.40 22.56 -8.87
C PRO A 99 -20.65 21.44 -9.89
N LYS A 100 -20.68 20.19 -9.42
CA LYS A 100 -21.05 19.04 -10.23
C LYS A 100 -22.56 18.87 -10.12
N ALA A 101 -23.21 18.54 -11.24
CA ALA A 101 -24.58 18.05 -11.16
C ALA A 101 -24.59 16.77 -10.34
N ASP A 102 -25.54 16.66 -9.41
CA ASP A 102 -25.71 15.45 -8.65
C ASP A 102 -26.05 14.29 -9.59
N PRO A 103 -25.37 13.14 -9.46
CA PRO A 103 -25.72 11.97 -10.25
C PRO A 103 -27.17 11.57 -9.97
N ILE A 104 -27.90 11.27 -11.04
CA ILE A 104 -29.24 10.71 -10.92
C ILE A 104 -29.08 9.23 -10.61
N TYR A 105 -29.57 8.81 -9.45
CA TYR A 105 -29.70 7.41 -9.09
C TYR A 105 -31.15 7.00 -9.30
N GLU A 106 -31.37 6.04 -10.20
CA GLU A 106 -32.69 5.46 -10.46
C GLU A 106 -32.78 4.14 -9.71
N ASP A 107 -33.89 3.93 -9.00
CA ASP A 107 -34.20 2.66 -8.36
C ASP A 107 -34.82 1.72 -9.40
N TYR A 108 -34.23 0.54 -9.56
CA TYR A 108 -34.73 -0.49 -10.46
C TYR A 108 -35.60 -1.51 -9.72
N GLN A 109 -36.37 -2.29 -10.48
CA GLN A 109 -37.23 -3.33 -9.89
C GLN A 109 -36.44 -4.45 -9.19
N ASP A 110 -35.18 -4.65 -9.59
CA ASP A 110 -34.29 -5.65 -9.00
C ASP A 110 -33.60 -5.14 -7.72
N ASP A 111 -33.76 -3.85 -7.38
CA ASP A 111 -33.18 -3.26 -6.19
C ASP A 111 -34.03 -3.55 -4.95
N THR A 112 -33.37 -3.78 -3.82
CA THR A 112 -34.04 -3.96 -2.54
C THR A 112 -34.53 -2.62 -2.00
N LEU A 113 -35.78 -2.59 -1.52
CA LEU A 113 -36.32 -1.42 -0.82
C LEU A 113 -35.45 -1.03 0.38
N ARG A 114 -35.29 0.28 0.60
CA ARG A 114 -34.47 0.82 1.69
C ARG A 114 -34.84 0.27 3.07
N ILE A 115 -36.14 0.13 3.35
CA ILE A 115 -36.64 -0.41 4.61
C ILE A 115 -36.13 -1.82 4.89
N THR A 116 -36.02 -2.66 3.86
CA THR A 116 -35.52 -4.04 3.96
C THR A 116 -34.01 -4.06 4.17
N VAL A 117 -33.27 -3.13 3.55
CA VAL A 117 -31.82 -3.03 3.69
C VAL A 117 -31.42 -2.54 5.09
N GLU A 118 -32.16 -1.58 5.63
CA GLU A 118 -31.88 -0.97 6.93
C GLU A 118 -32.41 -1.79 8.12
N GLU A 119 -33.15 -2.87 7.86
CA GLU A 119 -33.70 -3.73 8.92
C GLU A 119 -32.61 -4.50 9.67
N GLN A 120 -32.45 -4.19 10.96
CA GLN A 120 -31.46 -4.86 11.83
C GLN A 120 -32.01 -6.20 12.35
N THR A 121 -31.80 -7.27 11.57
CA THR A 121 -32.28 -8.62 11.91
C THR A 121 -31.28 -9.46 12.72
N PHE A 122 -29.97 -9.18 12.59
CA PHE A 122 -28.94 -9.97 13.26
C PHE A 122 -28.89 -9.73 14.77
N ARG A 123 -29.02 -10.80 15.55
CA ARG A 123 -28.86 -10.80 17.01
C ARG A 123 -27.68 -11.70 17.40
N PRO A 124 -26.69 -11.21 18.15
CA PRO A 124 -25.55 -12.03 18.55
C PRO A 124 -25.95 -13.02 19.65
N PHE A 125 -25.65 -14.30 19.44
CA PHE A 125 -25.87 -15.38 20.42
C PHE A 125 -24.53 -15.96 20.87
N LEU A 126 -24.42 -16.31 22.16
CA LEU A 126 -23.20 -16.93 22.71
C LEU A 126 -23.29 -18.46 22.76
N LEU A 127 -24.47 -19.00 23.09
CA LEU A 127 -24.67 -20.44 23.30
C LEU A 127 -24.85 -21.23 21.99
N HIS A 128 -25.20 -20.54 20.91
CA HIS A 128 -25.47 -21.15 19.61
C HIS A 128 -24.70 -20.39 18.55
N PRO A 129 -24.09 -21.09 17.57
CA PRO A 129 -23.48 -20.40 16.45
C PRO A 129 -24.54 -19.64 15.64
N PRO A 130 -24.17 -18.53 14.96
CA PRO A 130 -25.11 -17.71 14.18
C PRO A 130 -25.70 -18.46 12.97
N MET A 131 -25.09 -19.58 12.59
CA MET A 131 -25.48 -20.43 11.47
C MET A 131 -25.15 -21.89 11.80
N PRO A 132 -25.81 -22.86 11.16
CA PRO A 132 -25.49 -24.28 11.32
C PRO A 132 -24.01 -24.59 11.06
N LEU A 133 -23.42 -25.47 11.88
CA LEU A 133 -22.00 -25.84 11.80
C LEU A 133 -21.61 -26.47 10.46
N THR A 134 -22.56 -27.07 9.74
CA THR A 134 -22.35 -27.66 8.41
C THR A 134 -21.87 -26.63 7.39
N ILE A 135 -22.32 -25.38 7.50
CA ILE A 135 -22.01 -24.32 6.53
C ILE A 135 -20.57 -23.80 6.71
N ILE A 136 -19.92 -24.07 7.85
CA ILE A 136 -18.51 -23.70 8.06
C ILE A 136 -17.61 -24.37 7.00
N ASP A 137 -17.92 -25.60 6.61
CA ASP A 137 -17.16 -26.34 5.60
C ASP A 137 -17.44 -25.84 4.16
N GLU A 138 -18.54 -25.10 3.96
CA GLU A 138 -18.85 -24.42 2.69
C GLU A 138 -18.16 -23.04 2.59
N LEU A 139 -18.18 -22.26 3.69
CA LEU A 139 -17.54 -20.94 3.73
C LEU A 139 -16.01 -21.02 3.63
N ARG A 140 -15.41 -22.10 4.13
CA ARG A 140 -13.97 -22.32 4.08
C ARG A 140 -13.63 -23.78 3.83
N ASN A 141 -12.55 -24.02 3.08
CA ASN A 141 -12.05 -25.37 2.93
C ASN A 141 -11.39 -25.86 4.24
N LYS A 142 -12.01 -26.88 4.86
CA LYS A 142 -11.55 -27.54 6.09
C LYS A 142 -10.10 -28.04 6.04
N TYR A 143 -9.64 -28.47 4.87
CA TYR A 143 -8.31 -29.04 4.64
C TYR A 143 -7.37 -28.07 3.92
N SER A 144 -7.69 -26.78 3.87
CA SER A 144 -6.81 -25.76 3.28
C SER A 144 -5.49 -25.69 4.05
N LYS A 145 -4.38 -25.60 3.31
CA LYS A 145 -3.03 -25.36 3.87
C LYS A 145 -2.92 -24.00 4.56
N PHE A 146 -3.75 -23.03 4.18
CA PHE A 146 -3.81 -21.69 4.78
C PHE A 146 -4.76 -21.62 5.99
N ARG A 147 -5.27 -22.76 6.46
CA ARG A 147 -6.06 -22.80 7.70
C ARG A 147 -5.13 -22.42 8.87
N THR A 148 -5.48 -21.33 9.56
CA THR A 148 -4.75 -20.86 10.76
C THR A 148 -5.49 -21.18 12.06
N ARG A 149 -6.81 -21.34 11.99
CA ARG A 149 -7.69 -21.65 13.14
C ARG A 149 -7.94 -23.16 13.20
N HIS A 150 -7.18 -23.87 14.03
CA HIS A 150 -7.26 -25.32 14.26
C HIS A 150 -7.97 -25.67 15.57
N ASP A 151 -8.45 -26.90 15.63
CA ASP A 151 -9.03 -27.48 16.85
C ASP A 151 -7.88 -27.91 17.78
N TRP A 152 -8.13 -27.92 19.09
CA TRP A 152 -7.10 -28.23 20.10
C TRP A 152 -6.50 -29.64 19.89
N GLU A 153 -7.33 -30.63 19.52
CA GLU A 153 -6.90 -32.00 19.23
C GLU A 153 -5.88 -32.06 18.08
N TYR A 154 -6.06 -31.22 17.06
CA TYR A 154 -5.16 -31.19 15.92
C TYR A 154 -3.80 -30.61 16.32
N VAL A 155 -3.80 -29.55 17.14
CA VAL A 155 -2.58 -28.92 17.63
C VAL A 155 -1.81 -29.89 18.53
N GLU A 156 -2.48 -30.52 19.49
CA GLU A 156 -1.85 -31.52 20.38
C GLU A 156 -1.26 -32.68 19.58
N LYS A 157 -1.99 -33.20 18.59
CA LYS A 157 -1.48 -34.25 17.71
C LYS A 157 -0.21 -33.81 16.96
N LYS A 158 -0.15 -32.57 16.51
CA LYS A 158 1.02 -32.03 15.80
C LYS A 158 2.22 -31.82 16.73
N GLU A 159 1.99 -31.31 17.93
CA GLU A 159 3.04 -31.19 18.95
C GLU A 159 3.59 -32.56 19.36
N LEU A 160 2.73 -33.58 19.48
CA LEU A 160 3.16 -34.96 19.74
C LEU A 160 3.94 -35.58 18.57
N GLU A 161 3.56 -35.28 17.32
CA GLU A 161 4.32 -35.70 16.14
C GLU A 161 5.73 -35.09 16.17
N ASP A 162 5.85 -33.79 16.46
CA ASP A 162 7.14 -33.09 16.55
C ASP A 162 7.98 -33.64 17.72
N ALA A 163 7.39 -33.85 18.89
CA ALA A 163 8.07 -34.44 20.05
C ALA A 163 8.57 -35.86 19.76
N LYS A 164 7.85 -36.66 18.97
CA LYS A 164 8.32 -38.00 18.54
C LYS A 164 9.51 -37.89 17.59
N VAL A 165 9.50 -36.93 16.67
CA VAL A 165 10.65 -36.69 15.77
C VAL A 165 11.87 -36.27 16.57
N GLU A 166 11.72 -35.37 17.55
CA GLU A 166 12.83 -34.97 18.43
C GLU A 166 13.35 -36.13 19.28
N LYS A 167 12.46 -36.90 19.91
CA LYS A 167 12.86 -38.13 20.64
C LYS A 167 13.60 -39.13 19.74
N ARG A 168 13.18 -39.27 18.48
CA ARG A 168 13.88 -40.12 17.51
C ARG A 168 15.29 -39.59 17.19
N LYS A 169 15.46 -38.26 17.09
CA LYS A 169 16.79 -37.64 16.97
C LYS A 169 17.63 -37.84 18.22
N GLU A 170 17.03 -37.80 19.41
CA GLU A 170 17.72 -38.06 20.68
C GLU A 170 18.18 -39.52 20.82
N LEU A 171 17.41 -40.50 20.36
CA LEU A 171 17.85 -41.90 20.32
C LEU A 171 19.17 -42.08 19.57
N ALA A 172 19.41 -41.30 18.51
CA ALA A 172 20.68 -41.31 17.80
C ALA A 172 21.87 -40.82 18.66
N LYS A 173 21.62 -39.98 19.68
CA LYS A 173 22.65 -39.58 20.66
C LYS A 173 23.08 -40.75 21.56
N GLY A 174 22.23 -41.76 21.76
CA GLY A 174 22.57 -42.97 22.52
C GLY A 174 23.60 -43.89 21.83
N MET A 175 23.91 -43.65 20.55
CA MET A 175 24.93 -44.40 19.78
C MET A 175 26.27 -43.66 19.69
N ARG A 176 26.53 -42.69 20.57
CA ARG A 176 27.78 -41.92 20.56
C ARG A 176 28.96 -42.76 21.01
N THR A 177 30.13 -42.45 20.47
CA THR A 177 31.38 -43.06 20.95
C THR A 177 31.86 -42.35 22.24
N PRO A 178 32.62 -43.03 23.10
CA PRO A 178 33.12 -42.43 24.35
C PRO A 178 33.92 -41.13 24.16
N LEU A 179 34.64 -41.01 23.03
CA LEU A 179 35.35 -39.78 22.66
C LEU A 179 34.40 -38.61 22.35
N GLN A 180 33.26 -38.89 21.73
CA GLN A 180 32.24 -37.88 21.41
C GLN A 180 31.53 -37.38 22.67
N GLU A 181 31.25 -38.27 23.63
CA GLU A 181 30.68 -37.88 24.93
C GLU A 181 31.62 -36.98 25.73
N LEU A 182 32.91 -37.33 25.79
CA LEU A 182 33.95 -36.50 26.41
C LEU A 182 34.05 -35.11 25.75
N ALA A 183 33.93 -35.04 24.42
CA ALA A 183 33.93 -33.78 23.69
C ALA A 183 32.72 -32.91 24.04
N GLU A 184 31.54 -33.49 24.19
CA GLU A 184 30.34 -32.75 24.64
C GLU A 184 30.47 -32.24 26.06
N VAL A 185 30.95 -33.05 27.00
CA VAL A 185 31.17 -32.61 28.39
C VAL A 185 32.16 -31.45 28.44
N ARG A 186 33.23 -31.49 27.63
CA ARG A 186 34.18 -30.37 27.52
C ARG A 186 33.53 -29.12 26.92
N ARG A 187 32.62 -29.29 25.95
CA ARG A 187 31.87 -28.17 25.36
C ARG A 187 30.90 -27.56 26.37
N GLN A 188 30.17 -28.37 27.13
CA GLN A 188 29.28 -27.91 28.20
C GLN A 188 30.07 -27.14 29.26
N LYS A 189 31.19 -27.68 29.75
CA LYS A 189 32.08 -26.99 30.69
C LYS A 189 32.59 -25.66 30.13
N ARG A 190 32.96 -25.60 28.85
CA ARG A 190 33.39 -24.35 28.22
C ARG A 190 32.26 -23.31 28.11
N VAL A 191 31.02 -23.75 27.88
CA VAL A 191 29.85 -22.86 27.85
C VAL A 191 29.51 -22.37 29.26
N GLU A 192 29.57 -23.24 30.26
CA GLU A 192 29.37 -22.91 31.68
C GLU A 192 30.45 -21.96 32.22
N GLU A 193 31.71 -22.16 31.83
CA GLU A 193 32.82 -21.27 32.17
C GLU A 193 32.70 -19.87 31.51
N GLY A 194 31.86 -19.73 30.48
CA GLY A 194 31.63 -18.48 29.77
C GLY A 194 32.86 -17.97 29.00
N GLU A 195 32.77 -16.78 28.43
CA GLU A 195 33.93 -16.10 27.84
C GLU A 195 34.77 -15.47 28.95
N LYS A 196 36.07 -15.76 28.95
CA LYS A 196 37.00 -15.16 29.93
C LYS A 196 37.21 -13.69 29.58
N GLU A 197 36.78 -12.81 30.48
CA GLU A 197 37.05 -11.38 30.37
C GLU A 197 38.56 -11.11 30.53
N LEU A 198 39.10 -10.22 29.70
CA LEU A 198 40.49 -9.79 29.80
C LEU A 198 40.66 -8.85 30.99
N SER A 199 41.69 -9.06 31.81
CA SER A 199 41.98 -8.14 32.91
C SER A 199 42.45 -6.78 32.38
N GLU A 200 42.23 -5.72 33.15
CA GLU A 200 42.62 -4.36 32.78
C GLU A 200 44.12 -4.24 32.48
N GLU A 201 44.96 -4.99 33.20
CA GLU A 201 46.40 -5.06 32.96
C GLU A 201 46.75 -5.67 31.60
N GLN A 202 45.97 -6.66 31.15
CA GLN A 202 46.16 -7.28 29.84
C GLN A 202 45.72 -6.32 28.72
N LEU A 203 44.62 -5.59 28.93
CA LEU A 203 44.16 -4.54 28.01
C LEU A 203 45.18 -3.40 27.89
N ALA A 204 45.78 -2.98 29.00
CA ALA A 204 46.83 -1.97 29.02
C ALA A 204 48.08 -2.42 28.22
N ARG A 205 48.54 -3.67 28.40
CA ARG A 205 49.65 -4.23 27.61
C ARG A 205 49.32 -4.31 26.12
N ILE A 206 48.09 -4.68 25.77
CA ILE A 206 47.63 -4.68 24.37
C ILE A 206 47.68 -3.25 23.81
N GLY A 207 47.24 -2.25 24.59
CA GLY A 207 47.32 -0.83 24.24
C GLY A 207 48.74 -0.33 23.99
N GLU A 208 49.70 -0.71 24.84
CA GLU A 208 51.12 -0.37 24.67
C GLU A 208 51.70 -0.94 23.38
N VAL A 209 51.38 -2.19 23.06
CA VAL A 209 51.84 -2.83 21.81
C VAL A 209 51.23 -2.14 20.59
N ILE A 210 49.94 -1.79 20.63
CA ILE A 210 49.27 -1.04 19.55
C ILE A 210 49.92 0.35 19.36
N ALA A 211 50.22 1.06 20.45
CA ALA A 211 50.88 2.36 20.40
C ALA A 211 52.30 2.26 19.80
N ARG A 212 53.05 1.22 20.20
CA ARG A 212 54.41 0.96 19.68
C ARG A 212 54.42 0.65 18.18
N GLU A 213 53.52 -0.20 17.71
CA GLU A 213 53.42 -0.54 16.28
C GLU A 213 52.92 0.63 15.43
N ARG A 214 51.94 1.42 15.92
CA ARG A 214 51.53 2.67 15.27
C ARG A 214 52.68 3.68 15.21
N GLY A 215 53.47 3.81 16.27
CA GLY A 215 54.65 4.69 16.32
C GLY A 215 55.72 4.29 15.29
N LYS A 216 55.98 2.98 15.11
CA LYS A 216 56.88 2.48 14.06
C LYS A 216 56.34 2.78 12.66
N ALA A 217 55.04 2.57 12.41
CA ALA A 217 54.42 2.85 11.13
C ALA A 217 54.48 4.35 10.76
N VAL A 218 54.29 5.25 11.72
CA VAL A 218 54.45 6.70 11.51
C VAL A 218 55.93 7.08 11.28
N GLY A 219 56.87 6.40 11.93
CA GLY A 219 58.31 6.59 11.73
C GLY A 219 58.78 6.23 10.31
N VAL A 220 58.21 5.18 9.71
CA VAL A 220 58.52 4.75 8.33
C VAL A 220 58.04 5.78 7.29
N VAL A 221 56.88 6.41 7.50
CA VAL A 221 56.36 7.45 6.59
C VAL A 221 57.21 8.73 6.64
N LYS A 222 57.78 9.07 7.81
CA LYS A 222 58.66 10.25 7.96
C LYS A 222 60.06 10.05 7.35
N GLY A 223 60.50 8.81 7.14
CA GLY A 223 61.80 8.47 6.53
C GLY A 223 61.83 8.51 5.00
N ILE A 224 60.68 8.62 4.33
CA ILE A 224 60.54 8.67 2.86
C ILE A 224 60.47 10.12 2.35
N ALA A 225 60.30 11.11 3.24
CA ALA A 225 60.29 12.53 2.90
C ALA A 225 61.61 13.22 3.32
N ARG A 226 62.72 12.89 2.65
CA ARG A 226 63.92 13.73 2.53
C ARG A 226 64.78 13.29 1.35
#